data_AF-H3H9T0-F1
#
_entry.id   AF-H3H9T0-F1
#
_cell.length_a   1.000
_cell.length_b   1.000
_cell.length_c   1.000
_cell.angle_alpha   90.00
_cell.angle_beta   90.00
_cell.angle_gamma   90.00
#
_symmetry.space_group_name_H-M   'P 1'
#
loop_
_entity.id
_entity.type
_entity.pdbx_description
1 polymer ?
#
loop_
_entity_poly.entity_id
_entity_poly.type
_entity_poly.pdbx_seq_one_letter_code
_entity_poly.pdbx_strand_id
1 'polypeptide(L)'
;MAKFCADRGIFQKFTPPYTPQLNGVAERMNRTLVECARCMLEHAGLPKTYWGEAVMTATFLRNRCPTRAVSHDKSPHQVWTGKKPLLANLKVFGCHAYVHVPKAKRTKFDARSVRCRFLGYSEHEKAYRFEELESSRVLVSRDAQFMEDVFDSGRRDYHQREVV
;
A
#
# COMPACT_ATOMS: atom_id res chain seq x y z
N MET A 1 -4.99 18.37 -21.07
CA MET A 1 -4.99 18.79 -19.66
C MET A 1 -5.48 20.22 -19.48
N ALA A 2 -4.91 21.21 -20.20
CA ALA A 2 -5.32 22.63 -20.09
C ALA A 2 -6.85 22.86 -20.22
N LYS A 3 -7.46 22.31 -21.27
CA LYS A 3 -8.91 22.38 -21.50
C LYS A 3 -9.74 21.79 -20.35
N PHE A 4 -9.41 20.57 -19.93
CA PHE A 4 -10.08 19.91 -18.79
C PHE A 4 -10.01 20.72 -17.50
N CYS A 5 -8.85 21.31 -17.19
CA CYS A 5 -8.69 22.14 -16.00
C CYS A 5 -9.53 23.42 -16.12
N ALA A 6 -9.52 24.09 -17.27
CA ALA A 6 -10.35 25.28 -17.51
C ALA A 6 -11.85 24.95 -17.40
N ASP A 7 -12.29 23.86 -18.00
CA ASP A 7 -13.68 23.39 -17.96
C ASP A 7 -14.15 23.08 -16.51
N ARG A 8 -13.21 22.74 -15.61
CA ARG A 8 -13.47 22.48 -14.18
C ARG A 8 -13.13 23.66 -13.27
N GLY A 9 -12.78 24.83 -13.82
CA GLY A 9 -12.41 26.01 -13.03
C GLY A 9 -11.08 25.89 -12.26
N ILE A 10 -10.19 24.99 -12.67
CA ILE A 10 -8.89 24.75 -12.05
C ILE A 10 -7.82 25.65 -12.70
N PHE A 11 -7.27 26.58 -11.92
CA PHE A 11 -6.14 27.41 -12.32
C PHE A 11 -4.81 26.68 -12.15
N GLN A 12 -4.08 26.48 -13.24
CA GLN A 12 -2.75 25.87 -13.23
C GLN A 12 -1.66 26.92 -13.05
N LYS A 13 -0.83 26.75 -12.03
CA LYS A 13 0.40 27.53 -11.83
C LYS A 13 1.59 26.62 -12.05
N PHE A 14 2.39 26.91 -13.08
CA PHE A 14 3.57 26.12 -13.43
C PHE A 14 4.80 26.67 -12.73
N THR A 15 5.67 25.76 -12.28
CA THR A 15 6.99 26.14 -11.78
C THR A 15 7.86 26.61 -12.95
N PRO A 16 8.57 27.75 -12.83
CA PRO A 16 9.51 28.21 -13.84
C PRO A 16 10.58 27.15 -14.14
N PRO A 17 11.07 27.06 -15.39
CA PRO A 17 12.20 26.19 -15.73
C PRO A 17 13.39 26.43 -14.78
N TYR A 18 14.12 25.37 -14.44
CA TYR A 18 15.34 25.42 -13.62
C TYR A 18 15.16 25.93 -12.17
N THR A 19 13.92 25.92 -11.64
CA THR A 19 13.64 26.30 -10.23
C THR A 19 13.05 25.14 -9.38
N PRO A 20 13.76 24.00 -9.25
CA PRO A 20 13.25 22.83 -8.51
C PRO A 20 12.91 23.11 -7.04
N GLN A 21 13.53 24.13 -6.44
CA GLN A 21 13.31 24.52 -5.04
C GLN A 21 11.83 24.88 -4.76
N LEU A 22 11.11 25.40 -5.76
CA LEU A 22 9.69 25.74 -5.65
C LEU A 22 8.80 24.49 -5.57
N ASN A 23 9.29 23.33 -6.02
CA ASN A 23 8.60 22.05 -5.94
C ASN A 23 9.10 21.16 -4.78
N GLY A 24 9.88 21.73 -3.86
CA GLY A 24 10.60 20.96 -2.85
C GLY A 24 9.70 20.14 -1.91
N VAL A 25 8.43 20.52 -1.72
CA VAL A 25 7.47 19.73 -0.94
C VAL A 25 7.13 18.42 -1.65
N ALA A 26 6.80 18.48 -2.95
CA ALA A 26 6.48 17.30 -3.74
C ALA A 26 7.72 16.42 -3.91
N GLU A 27 8.88 17.01 -4.20
CA GLU A 27 10.14 16.27 -4.35
C GLU A 27 10.53 15.51 -3.07
N ARG A 28 10.42 16.16 -1.89
CA ARG A 28 10.67 15.49 -0.61
C ARG A 28 9.70 14.35 -0.35
N MET A 29 8.42 14.52 -0.69
CA MET A 29 7.42 13.46 -0.54
C MET A 29 7.73 12.29 -1.46
N ASN A 30 8.02 12.56 -2.74
CA ASN A 30 8.37 11.52 -3.71
C ASN A 30 9.60 10.72 -3.26
N ARG A 31 10.66 11.40 -2.79
CA ARG A 31 11.84 10.72 -2.23
C ARG A 31 11.46 9.81 -1.07
N THR A 32 10.67 10.31 -0.13
CA THR A 32 10.21 9.55 1.04
C THR A 32 9.43 8.29 0.62
N LEU A 33 8.50 8.42 -0.31
CA LEU A 33 7.68 7.31 -0.80
C LEU A 33 8.54 6.24 -1.50
N VAL A 34 9.51 6.67 -2.32
CA VAL A 34 10.44 5.76 -3.01
C VAL A 34 11.35 5.03 -2.02
N GLU A 35 11.84 5.72 -0.99
CA GLU A 35 12.65 5.11 0.08
C GLU A 35 11.84 4.09 0.87
N CYS A 36 10.61 4.41 1.28
CA CYS A 36 9.71 3.46 1.94
C CYS A 36 9.41 2.24 1.05
N ALA A 37 9.09 2.46 -0.22
CA ALA A 37 8.81 1.39 -1.17
C ALA A 37 10.03 0.48 -1.38
N ARG A 38 11.25 1.06 -1.46
CA ARG A 38 12.49 0.29 -1.54
C ARG A 38 12.67 -0.61 -0.32
N CYS A 39 12.48 -0.07 0.88
CA CYS A 39 12.57 -0.87 2.11
C CYS A 39 11.52 -1.99 2.15
N MET A 40 10.28 -1.73 1.70
CA MET A 40 9.23 -2.74 1.63
C MET A 40 9.56 -3.88 0.66
N LEU A 41 10.09 -3.56 -0.53
CA LEU A 41 10.49 -4.56 -1.52
C LEU A 41 11.64 -5.44 -0.99
N GLU A 42 12.67 -4.82 -0.41
CA GLU A 42 13.80 -5.52 0.20
C GLU A 42 13.34 -6.41 1.35
N HIS A 43 12.45 -5.89 2.20
CA HIS A 43 11.88 -6.64 3.31
C HIS A 43 11.03 -7.83 2.83
N ALA A 44 10.26 -7.68 1.76
CA ALA A 44 9.48 -8.79 1.22
C ALA A 44 10.33 -9.78 0.40
N GLY A 45 11.54 -9.39 -0.01
CA GLY A 45 12.35 -10.15 -0.98
C GLY A 45 11.74 -10.13 -2.39
N LEU A 46 11.05 -9.05 -2.75
CA LEU A 46 10.34 -8.93 -4.03
C LEU A 46 11.16 -8.19 -5.09
N PRO A 47 11.06 -8.59 -6.38
CA PRO A 47 11.75 -7.90 -7.45
C PRO A 47 11.19 -6.49 -7.67
N LYS A 48 12.00 -5.63 -8.30
CA LYS A 48 11.65 -4.24 -8.60
C LYS A 48 10.40 -4.08 -9.47
N THR A 49 9.93 -5.13 -10.14
CA THR A 49 8.68 -5.11 -10.92
C THR A 49 7.47 -4.72 -10.06
N TYR A 50 7.49 -4.99 -8.75
CA TYR A 50 6.43 -4.65 -7.80
C TYR A 50 6.51 -3.21 -7.27
N TRP A 51 7.36 -2.35 -7.83
CA TRP A 51 7.56 -0.98 -7.34
C TRP A 51 6.26 -0.16 -7.25
N GLY A 52 5.35 -0.32 -8.21
CA GLY A 52 4.08 0.42 -8.23
C GLY A 52 3.21 0.08 -7.01
N GLU A 53 3.03 -1.21 -6.73
CA GLU A 53 2.25 -1.70 -5.58
C GLU A 53 2.91 -1.30 -4.25
N ALA A 54 4.25 -1.34 -4.19
CA ALA A 54 5.01 -0.90 -3.02
C ALA A 54 4.86 0.62 -2.77
N VAL A 55 4.92 1.46 -3.81
CA VAL A 55 4.72 2.92 -3.68
C VAL A 55 3.29 3.24 -3.27
N MET A 56 2.29 2.53 -3.81
CA MET A 56 0.89 2.71 -3.41
C MET A 56 0.67 2.33 -1.94
N THR A 57 1.26 1.22 -1.49
CA THR A 57 1.23 0.80 -0.09
C THR A 57 1.93 1.81 0.81
N ALA A 58 3.13 2.28 0.44
CA ALA A 58 3.85 3.31 1.18
C ALA A 58 3.04 4.61 1.30
N THR A 59 2.37 5.02 0.23
CA THR A 59 1.48 6.20 0.21
C THR A 59 0.31 6.01 1.17
N PHE A 60 -0.33 4.83 1.14
CA PHE A 60 -1.44 4.48 2.01
C PHE A 60 -1.05 4.56 3.50
N LEU A 61 0.12 4.02 3.86
CA LEU A 61 0.65 4.08 5.22
C LEU A 61 1.03 5.50 5.61
N ARG A 62 1.75 6.22 4.75
CA ARG A 62 2.23 7.57 5.04
C ARG A 62 1.09 8.55 5.31
N ASN A 63 -0.03 8.41 4.62
CA ASN A 63 -1.23 9.21 4.85
C ASN A 63 -1.91 8.90 6.20
N ARG A 64 -1.64 7.74 6.81
CA ARG A 64 -2.20 7.29 8.10
C ARG A 64 -1.24 7.43 9.28
N CYS A 65 0.05 7.63 9.01
CA CYS A 65 1.03 7.98 10.03
C CYS A 65 0.90 9.47 10.42
N PRO A 66 1.11 9.81 11.71
CA PRO A 66 1.30 11.20 12.11
C PRO A 66 2.48 11.84 11.39
N THR A 67 2.40 13.13 11.11
CA THR A 67 3.51 13.88 10.48
C THR A 67 3.69 15.21 11.18
N ARG A 68 4.94 15.70 11.29
CA ARG A 68 5.25 16.99 11.93
C ARG A 68 4.59 18.19 11.26
N ALA A 69 4.22 18.09 9.98
CA ALA A 69 3.55 19.15 9.24
C ALA A 69 2.07 19.29 9.65
N VAL A 70 1.51 18.26 10.27
CA VAL A 70 0.14 18.24 10.80
C VAL A 70 0.24 18.43 12.32
N SER A 71 -0.78 19.04 12.95
CA SER A 71 -0.84 19.21 14.41
C SER A 71 -0.47 17.92 15.13
N HIS A 72 0.23 18.04 16.26
CA HIS A 72 0.66 16.90 17.08
C HIS A 72 -0.49 15.86 17.23
N ASP A 73 -0.15 14.61 16.95
CA ASP A 73 -1.01 13.41 17.05
C ASP A 73 -2.11 13.20 15.99
N LYS A 74 -2.17 14.01 14.92
CA LYS A 74 -3.09 13.77 13.80
C LYS A 74 -2.38 13.26 12.54
N SER A 75 -3.02 12.33 11.84
CA SER A 75 -2.57 11.89 10.52
C SER A 75 -3.17 12.76 9.41
N PRO A 76 -2.50 12.87 8.24
CA PRO A 76 -3.07 13.54 7.06
C PRO A 76 -4.48 13.03 6.71
N HIS A 77 -4.71 11.71 6.80
CA HIS A 77 -6.01 11.09 6.58
C HIS A 77 -7.08 11.61 7.54
N GLN A 78 -6.73 11.77 8.82
CA GLN A 78 -7.66 12.29 9.83
C GLN A 78 -8.00 13.77 9.58
N VAL A 79 -7.01 14.57 9.17
CA VAL A 79 -7.26 15.99 8.84
C VAL A 79 -8.13 16.12 7.59
N TRP A 80 -7.87 15.29 6.58
CA TRP A 80 -8.61 15.33 5.32
C TRP A 80 -10.05 14.82 5.44
N THR A 81 -10.27 13.75 6.20
CA THR A 81 -11.59 13.07 6.26
C THR A 81 -12.37 13.35 7.56
N GLY A 82 -11.72 13.97 8.55
CA GLY A 82 -12.27 14.13 9.90
C GLY A 82 -12.30 12.85 10.74
N LYS A 83 -11.88 11.69 10.20
CA LYS A 83 -11.99 10.38 10.85
C LYS A 83 -10.62 9.79 11.17
N LYS A 84 -10.46 9.26 12.39
CA LYS A 84 -9.23 8.54 12.77
C LYS A 84 -9.08 7.28 11.90
N PRO A 85 -7.87 7.01 11.35
CA PRO A 85 -7.66 5.81 10.55
C PRO A 85 -7.72 4.56 11.45
N LEU A 86 -8.40 3.52 10.98
CA LEU A 86 -8.40 2.21 11.63
C LEU A 86 -7.08 1.49 11.31
N LEU A 87 -6.22 1.34 12.31
CA LEU A 87 -4.90 0.71 12.14
C LEU A 87 -4.93 -0.82 12.19
N ALA A 88 -6.00 -1.42 12.71
CA ALA A 88 -6.16 -2.88 12.78
C ALA A 88 -6.11 -3.59 11.42
N ASN A 89 -6.35 -2.85 10.33
CA ASN A 89 -6.35 -3.36 8.97
C ASN A 89 -4.98 -3.27 8.29
N LEU A 90 -3.96 -2.75 8.98
CA LEU A 90 -2.62 -2.68 8.41
C LEU A 90 -2.00 -4.08 8.36
N LYS A 91 -1.36 -4.38 7.24
CA LYS A 91 -0.70 -5.65 6.95
C LYS A 91 0.69 -5.45 6.39
N VAL A 92 1.59 -6.38 6.69
CA VAL A 92 2.97 -6.37 6.17
C VAL A 92 2.97 -6.61 4.66
N PHE A 93 3.55 -5.66 3.91
CA PHE A 93 3.66 -5.73 2.46
C PHE A 93 4.40 -6.99 1.99
N GLY A 94 3.89 -7.64 0.94
CA GLY A 94 4.52 -8.81 0.32
C GLY A 94 4.42 -10.11 1.10
N CYS A 95 3.75 -10.12 2.26
CA CYS A 95 3.52 -11.35 3.01
C CYS A 95 2.58 -12.30 2.25
N HIS A 96 2.64 -13.58 2.59
CA HIS A 96 1.68 -14.55 2.11
C HIS A 96 0.32 -14.37 2.78
N ALA A 97 -0.73 -14.61 2.01
CA ALA A 97 -2.10 -14.59 2.49
C ALA A 97 -2.93 -15.69 1.83
N TYR A 98 -3.86 -16.26 2.58
CA TYR A 98 -4.86 -17.19 2.06
C TYR A 98 -6.17 -16.45 1.84
N VAL A 99 -6.52 -16.25 0.57
CA VAL A 99 -7.73 -15.52 0.18
C VAL A 99 -8.89 -16.50 0.05
N HIS A 100 -10.04 -16.15 0.64
CA HIS A 100 -11.24 -16.96 0.52
C HIS A 100 -11.83 -16.88 -0.90
N VAL A 101 -11.94 -18.02 -1.58
CA VAL A 101 -12.72 -18.17 -2.82
C VAL A 101 -14.21 -18.40 -2.46
N PRO A 102 -15.17 -17.72 -3.09
CA PRO A 102 -16.59 -17.94 -2.79
C PRO A 102 -17.08 -19.34 -3.14
N LYS A 103 -18.10 -19.85 -2.43
CA LYS A 103 -18.76 -21.14 -2.75
C LYS A 103 -19.25 -21.23 -4.20
N ALA A 104 -19.71 -20.11 -4.78
CA ALA A 104 -20.17 -20.05 -6.17
C ALA A 104 -19.07 -20.35 -7.20
N LYS A 105 -17.79 -20.25 -6.83
CA LYS A 105 -16.63 -20.53 -7.69
C LYS A 105 -15.98 -21.88 -7.36
N ARG A 106 -16.68 -22.75 -6.64
CA ARG A 106 -16.15 -24.02 -6.14
C ARG A 106 -17.18 -25.13 -6.26
N THR A 107 -16.69 -26.33 -6.53
CA THR A 107 -17.44 -27.57 -6.49
C THR A 107 -17.14 -28.33 -5.19
N LYS A 108 -17.84 -29.46 -4.97
CA LYS A 108 -17.66 -30.29 -3.79
C LYS A 108 -16.23 -30.84 -3.80
N PHE A 109 -15.47 -30.58 -2.73
CA PHE A 109 -14.03 -30.90 -2.51
C PHE A 109 -12.99 -29.90 -3.01
N ASP A 110 -13.38 -28.81 -3.67
CA ASP A 110 -12.40 -27.78 -4.07
C ASP A 110 -11.81 -27.03 -2.87
N ALA A 111 -10.57 -26.54 -3.04
CA ALA A 111 -9.82 -25.84 -2.01
C ALA A 111 -10.56 -24.60 -1.48
N ARG A 112 -10.56 -24.44 -0.15
CA ARG A 112 -11.27 -23.34 0.55
C ARG A 112 -10.52 -22.02 0.65
N SER A 113 -9.35 -21.93 0.04
CA SER A 113 -8.59 -20.69 -0.10
C SER A 113 -7.54 -20.84 -1.17
N VAL A 114 -7.06 -19.72 -1.68
CA VAL A 114 -5.92 -19.68 -2.61
C VAL A 114 -4.76 -18.96 -1.94
N ARG A 115 -3.55 -19.51 -2.11
CA ARG A 115 -2.33 -18.90 -1.60
C ARG A 115 -1.92 -17.74 -2.49
N CYS A 116 -1.84 -16.56 -1.90
CA CYS A 116 -1.57 -15.32 -2.58
C CYS A 116 -0.45 -14.54 -1.89
N ARG A 117 0.08 -13.54 -2.58
CA ARG A 117 0.97 -12.52 -2.08
C ARG A 117 0.19 -11.22 -1.88
N PHE A 118 0.37 -10.57 -0.74
CA PHE A 118 -0.26 -9.28 -0.47
C PHE A 118 0.46 -8.15 -1.23
N LEU A 119 -0.28 -7.46 -2.10
CA LEU A 119 0.24 -6.35 -2.89
C LEU A 119 -0.09 -4.97 -2.31
N GLY A 120 -1.14 -4.86 -1.50
CA GLY A 120 -1.52 -3.57 -0.92
C GLY A 120 -3.01 -3.39 -0.76
N TYR A 121 -3.45 -2.15 -0.69
CA TYR A 121 -4.84 -1.78 -0.39
C TYR A 121 -5.57 -1.36 -1.67
N SER A 122 -6.84 -1.71 -1.81
CA SER A 122 -7.68 -1.22 -2.92
C SER A 122 -8.01 0.27 -2.72
N GLU A 123 -7.99 1.05 -3.80
CA GLU A 123 -8.33 2.49 -3.75
C GLU A 123 -9.83 2.74 -3.60
N HIS A 124 -10.65 1.91 -4.25
CA HIS A 124 -12.10 2.15 -4.37
C HIS A 124 -12.92 1.31 -3.39
N GLU A 125 -12.35 0.22 -2.89
CA GLU A 125 -13.04 -0.77 -2.08
C GLU A 125 -12.37 -0.92 -0.71
N LYS A 126 -13.15 -1.27 0.31
CA LYS A 126 -12.61 -1.66 1.63
C LYS A 126 -12.06 -3.09 1.59
N ALA A 127 -11.10 -3.31 0.71
CA ALA A 127 -10.53 -4.61 0.37
C ALA A 127 -9.01 -4.49 0.15
N TYR A 128 -8.37 -5.65 0.08
CA TYR A 128 -6.94 -5.80 -0.15
C TYR A 128 -6.70 -6.32 -1.57
N ARG A 129 -5.56 -5.95 -2.15
CA ARG A 129 -5.05 -6.45 -3.42
C ARG A 129 -4.08 -7.57 -3.17
N PHE A 130 -4.23 -8.64 -3.93
CA PHE A 130 -3.40 -9.83 -3.85
C PHE A 130 -2.97 -10.27 -5.23
N GLU A 131 -1.88 -11.02 -5.30
CA GLU A 131 -1.45 -11.76 -6.47
C GLU A 131 -1.46 -13.25 -6.16
N GLU A 132 -2.18 -14.02 -6.96
CA GLU A 132 -2.17 -15.49 -6.88
C GLU A 132 -0.82 -16.03 -7.33
N LEU A 133 -0.14 -16.82 -6.48
CA LEU A 133 1.24 -17.25 -6.74
C LEU A 133 1.39 -18.23 -7.91
N GLU A 134 0.33 -18.96 -8.24
CA GLU A 134 0.33 -19.97 -9.30
C GLU A 134 0.04 -19.38 -10.68
N SER A 135 -0.85 -18.39 -10.74
CA SER A 135 -1.36 -17.82 -11.99
C SER A 135 -0.86 -16.39 -12.27
N SER A 136 -0.20 -15.77 -11.29
CA SER A 136 0.17 -14.33 -11.28
C SER A 136 -1.01 -13.39 -11.51
N ARG A 137 -2.24 -13.86 -11.26
CA ARG A 137 -3.45 -13.05 -11.41
C ARG A 137 -3.65 -12.16 -10.20
N VAL A 138 -3.97 -10.90 -10.45
CA VAL A 138 -4.34 -9.95 -9.39
C VAL A 138 -5.80 -10.19 -8.96
N LEU A 139 -6.01 -10.27 -7.65
CA LEU A 139 -7.28 -10.50 -6.99
C LEU A 139 -7.55 -9.34 -6.03
N VAL A 140 -8.81 -8.95 -5.89
CA VAL A 140 -9.24 -8.03 -4.83
C VAL A 140 -10.20 -8.78 -3.93
N SER A 141 -9.89 -8.80 -2.63
CA SER A 141 -10.75 -9.45 -1.64
C SER A 141 -10.61 -8.79 -0.28
N ARG A 142 -11.68 -8.81 0.50
CA ARG A 142 -11.67 -8.39 1.89
C ARG A 142 -11.28 -9.54 2.82
N ASP A 143 -11.72 -10.75 2.48
CA ASP A 143 -11.63 -11.93 3.34
C ASP A 143 -10.36 -12.70 3.01
N ALA A 144 -9.34 -12.47 3.82
CA ALA A 144 -8.05 -13.13 3.72
C ALA A 144 -7.44 -13.35 5.10
N GLN A 145 -6.74 -14.47 5.26
CA GLN A 145 -5.90 -14.74 6.41
C GLN A 145 -4.44 -14.43 6.04
N PHE A 146 -3.80 -13.54 6.79
CA PHE A 146 -2.43 -13.09 6.52
C PHE A 146 -1.42 -13.88 7.36
N MET A 147 -0.32 -14.27 6.74
CA MET A 147 0.85 -14.85 7.39
C MET A 147 1.98 -13.83 7.29
N GLU A 148 1.95 -12.83 8.18
CA GLU A 148 2.79 -11.62 8.11
C GLU A 148 4.29 -11.90 8.35
N ASP A 149 4.62 -13.13 8.75
CA ASP A 149 5.95 -13.69 8.94
C ASP A 149 6.44 -14.55 7.77
N VAL A 150 5.62 -14.83 6.75
CA VAL A 150 5.99 -15.68 5.63
C VAL A 150 6.05 -14.88 4.32
N PHE A 151 7.17 -15.00 3.62
CA PHE A 151 7.46 -14.33 2.34
C PHE A 151 8.01 -15.35 1.33
N ASP A 152 8.16 -14.93 0.08
CA ASP A 152 8.80 -15.77 -0.95
C ASP A 152 10.26 -16.10 -0.61
N SER A 153 10.94 -15.19 0.09
CA SER A 153 12.31 -15.38 0.58
C SER A 153 12.40 -16.31 1.80
N GLY A 154 11.27 -16.78 2.33
CA GLY A 154 11.19 -17.64 3.51
C GLY A 154 10.44 -16.99 4.68
N ARG A 155 10.46 -17.68 5.82
CA ARG A 155 9.86 -17.20 7.07
C ARG A 155 10.82 -16.27 7.80
N ARG A 156 10.34 -15.12 8.24
CA ARG A 156 11.07 -14.16 9.08
C ARG A 156 10.57 -14.28 10.52
N ASP A 157 11.50 -14.46 11.45
CA ASP A 157 11.16 -14.46 12.87
C ASP A 157 11.26 -13.04 13.43
N TYR A 158 10.13 -12.53 13.93
CA TYR A 158 10.06 -11.24 14.60
C TYR A 158 10.04 -11.36 16.13
N HIS A 159 9.98 -12.57 16.69
CA HIS A 159 9.85 -12.81 18.13
C HIS A 159 11.15 -12.69 18.91
N GLN A 160 12.27 -12.32 18.26
CA GLN A 160 13.55 -12.14 18.92
C GLN A 160 14.00 -10.67 18.91
N ARG A 161 13.32 -9.84 19.71
CA ARG A 161 13.80 -8.54 20.23
C ARG A 161 12.77 -7.97 21.20
N GLU A 162 12.75 -8.51 22.43
CA GLU A 162 12.52 -7.62 23.57
C GLU A 162 13.73 -6.68 23.60
N VAL A 163 13.50 -5.42 23.22
CA VAL A 163 14.51 -4.39 23.34
C VAL A 163 14.54 -4.02 24.83
N VAL A 164 15.62 -4.46 25.50
CA VAL A 164 16.03 -4.03 26.84
C VAL A 164 16.26 -2.53 26.86
#